data_AF-A0A0H5Q5X3-F1
#
_entry.id   AF-A0A0H5Q5X3-F1
#
_cell.length_a   1.000
_cell.length_b   1.000
_cell.length_c   1.000
_cell.angle_alpha   90.00
_cell.angle_beta   90.00
_cell.angle_gamma   90.00
#
_symmetry.space_group_name_H-M   'P 1'
#
loop_
_entity.id
_entity.type
_entity.pdbx_description
1 polymer ?
#
loop_
_entity_poly.entity_id
_entity_poly.type
_entity_poly.pdbx_seq_one_letter_code
_entity_poly.pdbx_strand_id
1 'polypeptide(L)'
;MTARLQPETLALVLGAATNEEPTADVDLALRANISGNRNELGVKPRTVTLKWQDGAAPDGYQQSGTLIVPILTEALWDAVEADVTTGTYLGGAVDVVAKTPEFKK
;
A
#
# COMPACT_ATOMS: atom_id res chain seq x y z
N MET A 1 -11.58 16.94 1.20
CA MET A 1 -10.83 16.26 2.29
C MET A 1 -9.45 15.96 1.73
N THR A 2 -8.40 16.56 2.27
CA THR A 2 -7.02 16.34 1.81
C THR A 2 -6.34 15.32 2.72
N ALA A 3 -5.85 14.22 2.14
CA ALA A 3 -5.04 13.25 2.87
C ALA A 3 -3.57 13.72 2.83
N ARG A 4 -2.90 13.76 3.98
CA ARG A 4 -1.45 14.03 4.02
C ARG A 4 -0.70 12.73 3.79
N LEU A 5 0.19 12.71 2.81
CA LEU A 5 1.04 11.57 2.51
C LEU A 5 2.24 11.53 3.48
N GLN A 6 2.56 10.35 4.00
CA GLN A 6 3.83 10.15 4.70
C GLN A 6 4.95 10.00 3.64
N PRO A 7 6.07 10.74 3.75
CA PRO A 7 7.13 10.70 2.74
C PRO A 7 7.73 9.31 2.54
N GLU A 8 7.71 8.48 3.58
CA GLU A 8 8.18 7.08 3.54
C GLU A 8 7.35 6.19 2.60
N THR A 9 6.07 6.52 2.38
CA THR A 9 5.19 5.75 1.49
C THR A 9 5.64 5.79 0.03
N LEU A 10 6.37 6.84 -0.37
CA LEU A 10 6.94 7.00 -1.70
C LEU A 10 8.21 6.15 -1.91
N ALA A 11 8.83 5.65 -0.84
CA ALA A 11 10.01 4.81 -0.91
C ALA A 11 9.71 3.34 -1.25
N LEU A 12 8.44 3.01 -1.50
CA LEU A 12 8.01 1.67 -1.89
C LEU A 12 8.28 1.42 -3.37
N VAL A 13 9.03 0.36 -3.66
CA VAL A 13 9.25 -0.17 -5.00
C VAL A 13 8.76 -1.62 -5.02
N LEU A 14 7.87 -1.97 -5.95
CA LEU A 14 7.38 -3.34 -6.13
C LEU A 14 7.62 -3.77 -7.57
N GLY A 15 8.33 -4.88 -7.76
CA GLY A 15 8.84 -5.28 -9.06
C GLY A 15 9.73 -4.19 -9.66
N ALA A 16 9.32 -3.65 -10.82
CA ALA A 16 10.03 -2.56 -11.51
C ALA A 16 9.36 -1.18 -11.34
N ALA A 17 8.28 -1.09 -10.54
CA ALA A 17 7.46 0.12 -10.44
C ALA A 17 7.56 0.74 -9.03
N THR A 18 7.67 2.06 -9.00
CA THR A 18 7.74 2.86 -7.76
C THR A 18 6.36 3.39 -7.40
N ASN A 19 6.06 3.47 -6.10
CA ASN A 19 4.85 4.09 -5.58
C ASN A 19 4.98 5.62 -5.64
N GLU A 20 4.84 6.16 -6.84
CA GLU A 20 4.97 7.60 -7.11
C GLU A 20 3.77 8.39 -6.60
N GLU A 21 4.00 9.67 -6.33
CA GLU A 21 2.92 10.60 -6.03
C GLU A 21 2.03 10.76 -7.28
N PRO A 22 0.69 10.78 -7.14
CA PRO A 22 -0.19 10.99 -8.28
C PRO A 22 0.11 12.33 -8.94
N THR A 23 0.33 12.32 -10.26
CA THR A 23 0.61 13.53 -11.04
C THR A 23 -0.62 14.41 -11.29
N ALA A 24 -1.82 13.91 -10.94
CA ALA A 24 -3.10 14.58 -11.10
C ALA A 24 -4.03 14.19 -9.94
N ASP A 25 -5.11 14.98 -9.76
CA ASP A 25 -6.14 14.67 -8.79
C ASP A 25 -6.74 13.27 -9.05
N VAL A 26 -6.85 12.48 -7.98
CA VAL A 26 -7.42 11.13 -8.04
C VAL A 26 -8.88 11.21 -7.56
N ASP A 27 -9.81 11.02 -8.49
CA ASP A 27 -11.23 10.98 -8.18
C ASP A 27 -11.63 9.60 -7.65
N LEU A 28 -12.11 9.57 -6.41
CA LEU A 28 -12.60 8.36 -5.75
C LEU A 28 -14.07 8.51 -5.38
N ALA A 29 -14.86 7.48 -5.69
CA ALA A 29 -16.26 7.45 -5.31
C ALA A 29 -16.42 7.44 -3.79
N LEU A 30 -17.16 8.42 -3.25
CA LEU A 30 -17.45 8.48 -1.82
C LEU A 30 -18.55 7.47 -1.47
N ARG A 31 -18.31 6.57 -0.52
CA ARG A 31 -19.35 5.65 -0.01
C ARG A 31 -19.52 5.81 1.50
N ALA A 32 -20.76 6.07 1.93
CA ALA A 32 -21.14 6.05 3.34
C ALA A 32 -21.96 4.77 3.61
N ASN A 33 -21.49 3.92 4.53
CA ASN A 33 -22.27 2.79 5.04
C ASN A 33 -22.67 3.07 6.50
N ILE A 34 -23.89 2.66 6.86
CA ILE A 34 -24.51 2.94 8.17
C ILE A 34 -24.14 1.88 9.23
N SER A 35 -23.47 0.79 8.83
CA SER A 35 -23.08 -0.31 9.74
C SER A 35 -21.57 -0.41 9.87
N GLY A 36 -21.08 -0.43 11.11
CA GLY A 36 -19.66 -0.37 11.49
C GLY A 36 -18.76 -1.41 10.83
N ASN A 37 -17.94 -0.95 9.89
CA ASN A 37 -16.77 -1.63 9.32
C ASN A 37 -15.88 -0.61 8.60
N ARG A 38 -14.72 -1.00 8.04
CA ARG A 38 -13.80 -0.09 7.30
C ARG A 38 -14.46 0.72 6.17
N ASN A 39 -15.68 0.39 5.76
CA ASN A 39 -16.49 1.12 4.77
C ASN A 39 -17.23 2.35 5.34
N GLU A 40 -17.14 2.64 6.64
CA GLU A 40 -17.67 3.88 7.27
C GLU A 40 -16.78 5.11 7.04
N LEU A 41 -15.49 4.91 6.70
CA LEU A 41 -14.50 5.99 6.60
C LEU A 41 -14.58 6.80 5.29
N GLY A 42 -15.60 6.56 4.45
CA GLY A 42 -15.75 7.25 3.18
C GLY A 42 -14.81 6.73 2.10
N VAL A 43 -13.69 7.42 1.90
CA VAL A 43 -12.67 7.11 0.88
C VAL A 43 -11.55 6.31 1.50
N LYS A 44 -11.21 5.18 0.89
CA LYS A 44 -10.14 4.30 1.35
C LYS A 44 -9.13 4.08 0.23
N PRO A 45 -7.82 4.25 0.49
CA PRO A 45 -6.79 3.98 -0.51
C PRO A 45 -6.64 2.47 -0.75
N ARG A 46 -6.09 2.12 -1.92
CA ARG A 46 -5.54 0.79 -2.19
C ARG A 46 -4.40 0.55 -1.20
N THR A 47 -4.29 -0.64 -0.61
CA THR A 47 -3.20 -0.95 0.32
C THR A 47 -2.60 -2.32 0.06
N VAL A 48 -1.29 -2.44 0.25
CA VAL A 48 -0.58 -3.72 0.26
C VAL A 48 -0.08 -4.04 1.65
N THR A 49 -0.15 -5.30 2.01
CA THR A 49 0.50 -5.84 3.20
C THR A 49 1.83 -6.42 2.76
N LEU A 50 2.90 -5.87 3.32
CA LEU A 50 4.28 -6.27 3.08
C LEU A 50 4.79 -7.07 4.27
N LYS A 51 5.66 -8.03 3.99
CA LYS A 51 6.46 -8.72 4.99
C LYS A 51 7.93 -8.61 4.61
N TRP A 52 8.79 -8.36 5.60
CA TRP A 52 10.22 -8.34 5.36
C TRP A 52 10.75 -9.74 5.07
N GLN A 53 11.71 -9.82 4.14
CA GLN A 53 12.52 -11.02 3.99
C GLN A 53 13.45 -11.19 5.20
N ASP A 54 13.89 -12.41 5.48
CA ASP A 54 14.73 -12.71 6.65
C ASP A 54 16.00 -11.86 6.64
N GLY A 55 16.25 -11.14 7.75
CA GLY A 55 17.40 -10.25 7.90
C GLY A 55 17.34 -8.93 7.10
N ALA A 56 16.25 -8.68 6.35
CA ALA A 56 16.13 -7.51 5.50
C ALA A 56 15.34 -6.34 6.13
N ALA A 57 14.82 -6.52 7.36
CA ALA A 57 14.10 -5.46 8.06
C ALA A 57 15.05 -4.32 8.49
N PRO A 58 14.71 -3.05 8.17
CA PRO A 58 15.48 -1.88 8.61
C PRO A 58 15.46 -1.69 10.14
N ASP A 59 16.40 -0.91 10.65
CA ASP A 59 16.48 -0.57 12.07
C ASP A 59 15.16 0.04 12.58
N GLY A 60 14.70 -0.45 13.73
CA GLY A 60 13.43 -0.04 14.35
C GLY A 60 12.20 -0.81 13.86
N TYR A 61 12.33 -1.69 12.87
CA TYR A 61 11.26 -2.58 12.41
C TYR A 61 11.42 -4.00 12.94
N GLN A 62 10.29 -4.65 13.23
CA GLN A 62 10.27 -6.05 13.63
C GLN A 62 10.50 -6.94 12.40
N GLN A 63 11.51 -7.82 12.44
CA GLN A 63 11.83 -8.73 11.32
C GLN A 63 10.63 -9.58 10.87
N SER A 64 9.88 -10.13 11.83
CA SER A 64 8.68 -10.94 11.54
C SER A 64 7.41 -10.10 11.37
N GLY A 65 7.53 -8.77 11.36
CA GLY A 65 6.41 -7.85 11.29
C GLY A 65 5.81 -7.76 9.89
N THR A 66 4.50 -7.54 9.84
CA THR A 66 3.81 -7.15 8.60
C THR A 66 3.54 -5.65 8.64
N LEU A 67 3.78 -4.96 7.53
CA LEU A 67 3.49 -3.55 7.36
C LEU A 67 2.39 -3.36 6.32
N ILE A 68 1.48 -2.41 6.56
CA ILE A 68 0.46 -2.03 5.57
C ILE A 68 0.87 -0.69 4.96
N VAL A 69 1.10 -0.68 3.65
CA VAL A 69 1.50 0.52 2.90
C VAL A 69 0.43 0.87 1.86
N PRO A 70 -0.03 2.14 1.78
CA PRO A 70 -0.92 2.59 0.72
C PRO A 70 -0.25 2.57 -0.66
N ILE A 71 -0.99 2.14 -1.69
CA ILE A 71 -0.62 2.30 -3.09
C ILE A 71 -1.36 3.51 -3.64
N LEU A 72 -0.61 4.43 -4.26
CA LEU A 72 -1.10 5.73 -4.70
C LEU A 72 -1.58 5.74 -6.15
N THR A 73 -1.07 4.82 -6.97
CA THR A 73 -1.37 4.75 -8.40
C THR A 73 -2.04 3.42 -8.76
N GLU A 74 -3.04 3.49 -9.64
CA GLU A 74 -3.73 2.29 -10.15
C GLU A 74 -2.79 1.42 -10.98
N ALA A 75 -1.86 2.03 -11.73
CA ALA A 75 -0.86 1.31 -12.51
C ALA A 75 0.03 0.40 -11.64
N LEU A 76 0.53 0.89 -10.50
CA LEU A 76 1.29 0.06 -9.57
C LEU A 76 0.39 -1.01 -8.96
N TRP A 77 -0.85 -0.67 -8.63
CA TRP A 77 -1.80 -1.64 -8.11
C TRP A 77 -2.02 -2.80 -9.09
N ASP A 78 -2.28 -2.53 -10.36
CA ASP A 78 -2.55 -3.57 -11.36
C ASP A 78 -1.30 -4.40 -11.69
N ALA A 79 -0.10 -3.81 -11.57
CA ALA A 79 1.16 -4.51 -11.80
C ALA A 79 1.55 -5.48 -10.66
N VAL A 80 0.99 -5.31 -9.46
CA VAL A 80 1.35 -6.12 -8.30
C VAL A 80 0.43 -7.33 -8.20
N GLU A 81 0.99 -8.53 -8.23
CA GLU A 81 0.31 -9.76 -7.81
C GLU A 81 0.70 -10.12 -6.37
N ALA A 82 -0.30 -10.43 -5.53
CA ALA A 82 -0.06 -10.89 -4.16
C ALA A 82 0.68 -12.23 -4.17
N ASP A 83 1.55 -12.46 -3.18
CA ASP A 83 2.37 -13.67 -3.00
C ASP A 83 3.41 -13.95 -4.10
N VAL A 84 3.47 -13.10 -5.14
CA VAL A 84 4.39 -13.22 -6.28
C VAL A 84 5.31 -12.00 -6.37
N THR A 85 4.79 -10.81 -6.07
CA THR A 85 5.56 -9.58 -6.23
C THR A 85 6.45 -9.33 -5.03
N THR A 86 7.75 -9.22 -5.28
CA THR A 86 8.75 -8.78 -4.30
C THR A 86 9.18 -7.34 -4.60
N GLY A 87 9.81 -6.68 -3.64
CA GLY A 87 10.23 -5.31 -3.81
C GLY A 87 11.14 -4.82 -2.71
N THR A 88 11.27 -3.51 -2.61
CA THR A 88 12.00 -2.84 -1.53
C THR A 88 11.14 -1.76 -0.88
N TYR A 89 11.26 -1.65 0.43
CA TYR A 89 10.64 -0.57 1.21
C TYR A 89 11.70 -0.04 2.18
N LEU A 90 11.96 1.28 2.15
CA LEU A 90 13.01 1.92 2.96
C LEU A 90 14.39 1.21 2.87
N GLY A 91 14.69 0.63 1.71
CA GLY A 91 15.95 -0.10 1.45
C GLY A 91 15.96 -1.57 1.91
N GLY A 92 14.95 -2.04 2.65
CA GLY A 92 14.80 -3.45 3.00
C GLY A 92 14.03 -4.23 1.95
N ALA A 93 14.39 -5.49 1.72
CA ALA A 93 13.67 -6.39 0.80
C ALA A 93 12.35 -6.88 1.42
N VAL A 94 11.26 -6.80 0.64
CA VAL A 94 9.91 -7.15 1.06
C VAL A 94 9.20 -8.06 0.07
N ASP A 95 8.32 -8.89 0.61
CA ASP A 95 7.36 -9.69 -0.15
C ASP A 95 5.94 -9.14 0.06
N VAL A 96 5.15 -9.07 -1.01
CA VAL A 96 3.73 -8.69 -0.93
C VAL A 96 2.92 -9.91 -0.49
N VAL A 97 2.33 -9.84 0.70
CA VAL A 97 1.52 -10.92 1.29
C VAL A 97 0.03 -10.77 0.99
N ALA A 98 -0.45 -9.53 0.89
CA ALA A 98 -1.86 -9.30 0.61
C ALA A 98 -2.10 -7.97 -0.09
N LYS A 99 -3.17 -7.94 -0.87
CA LYS A 99 -3.69 -6.77 -1.55
C LYS A 99 -5.09 -6.47 -1.05
N THR A 100 -5.32 -5.24 -0.61
CA THR A 100 -6.67 -4.76 -0.26
C THR A 100 -7.10 -3.61 -1.18
N PRO A 101 -8.17 -3.78 -1.99
CA PRO A 101 -8.68 -2.73 -2.84
C PRO A 101 -9.40 -1.63 -2.03
N GLU A 102 -9.68 -0.52 -2.72
CA GLU A 102 -10.44 0.62 -2.19
C GLU A 102 -11.84 0.21 -1.75
N PHE A 103 -12.48 -0.62 -2.58
CA PHE A 103 -13.80 -1.18 -2.33
C PHE A 103 -13.74 -2.71 -2.45
N LYS A 104 -14.42 -3.41 -1.53
CA LYS A 104 -14.79 -4.82 -1.77
C LYS A 104 -15.77 -4.81 -2.95
N LYS A 105 -15.40 -5.49 -4.04
CA LYS A 105 -16.28 -5.72 -5.19
C LYS A 105 -17.49 -6.55 -4.76
#